data_AF-A0A9D4ZX95-F1
#
_entry.id   AF-A0A9D4ZX95-F1
#
_cell.length_a   1.000
_cell.length_b   1.000
_cell.length_c   1.000
_cell.angle_alpha   90.00
_cell.angle_beta   90.00
_cell.angle_gamma   90.00
#
_symmetry.space_group_name_H-M   'P 1'
#
loop_
_entity.id
_entity.type
_entity.pdbx_description
1 polymer ?
#
loop_
_entity_poly.entity_id
_entity_poly.type
_entity_poly.pdbx_seq_one_letter_code
_entity_poly.pdbx_strand_id
1 'polypeptide(L)'
;MPELAELKKVCWLGVHGKFDTRKLSPGILYQVRFYVVLKDSAQGWELPINVRLVLPGGKKQQHKVNLMEMLRVGWTVVPVGEFVAGEKDGGEMEISLFEYDGGTWKQGLVIGGIAIKPKE
;
A
#
# COMPACT_ATOMS: atom_id res chain seq x y z
N MET A 1 5.73 -20.74 -1.13
CA MET A 1 5.34 -19.79 -2.19
C MET A 1 4.69 -18.59 -1.52
N PRO A 2 5.06 -17.34 -1.89
CA PRO A 2 4.32 -16.19 -1.41
C PRO A 2 2.89 -16.23 -1.96
N GLU A 3 1.92 -15.81 -1.15
CA GLU A 3 0.55 -15.63 -1.59
C GLU A 3 0.46 -14.34 -2.42
N LEU A 4 -0.05 -14.44 -3.65
CA LEU A 4 -0.14 -13.32 -4.59
C LEU A 4 -1.61 -13.08 -4.93
N ALA A 5 -2.03 -11.82 -4.93
CA ALA A 5 -3.38 -11.42 -5.34
C ALA A 5 -3.34 -10.69 -6.69
N GLU A 6 -4.09 -11.16 -7.68
CA GLU A 6 -4.21 -10.52 -9.00
C GLU A 6 -5.57 -9.85 -9.16
N LEU A 7 -5.56 -8.59 -9.57
CA LEU A 7 -6.74 -7.83 -9.94
C LEU A 7 -7.21 -8.23 -11.35
N LYS A 8 -8.34 -8.93 -11.43
CA LYS A 8 -8.89 -9.41 -12.72
C LYS A 8 -9.43 -8.30 -13.59
N LYS A 9 -10.54 -7.65 -13.23
CA LYS A 9 -11.09 -6.49 -13.94
C LYS A 9 -12.13 -5.79 -13.07
N VAL A 10 -11.88 -4.54 -12.67
CA VAL A 10 -12.78 -3.77 -11.77
C VAL A 10 -12.81 -2.29 -12.14
N CYS A 11 -13.90 -1.59 -11.83
CA CYS A 11 -13.93 -0.13 -11.87
C CYS A 11 -13.42 0.52 -10.57
N TRP A 12 -13.69 -0.12 -9.43
CA TRP A 12 -13.26 0.31 -8.09
C TRP A 12 -12.18 -0.60 -7.54
N LEU A 13 -11.05 -0.01 -7.17
CA LEU A 13 -9.93 -0.70 -6.55
C LEU A 13 -9.91 -0.37 -5.06
N GLY A 14 -9.95 -1.37 -4.20
CA GLY A 14 -9.79 -1.21 -2.77
C GLY A 14 -9.04 -2.37 -2.16
N VAL A 15 -7.91 -2.08 -1.53
CA VAL A 15 -7.11 -3.02 -0.74
C VAL A 15 -6.92 -2.41 0.63
N HIS A 16 -7.25 -3.17 1.66
CA HIS A 16 -7.19 -2.72 3.05
C HIS A 16 -6.53 -3.81 3.89
N GLY A 17 -5.59 -3.39 4.74
CA GLY A 17 -4.90 -4.24 5.69
C GLY A 17 -4.90 -3.58 7.06
N LYS A 18 -4.91 -4.41 8.10
CA LYS A 18 -4.81 -4.00 9.48
C LYS A 18 -3.60 -4.66 10.11
N PHE A 19 -2.89 -3.93 10.96
CA PHE A 19 -1.72 -4.45 11.65
C PHE A 19 -1.64 -3.86 13.07
N ASP A 20 -1.38 -4.72 14.04
CA ASP A 20 -1.20 -4.29 15.43
C ASP A 20 0.23 -3.79 15.66
N THR A 21 0.39 -2.48 15.83
CA THR A 21 1.71 -1.85 16.01
C THR A 21 2.41 -2.28 17.30
N ARG A 22 1.69 -2.87 18.26
CA ARG A 22 2.27 -3.46 19.50
C ARG A 22 3.16 -4.67 19.22
N LYS A 23 3.12 -5.22 18.00
CA LYS A 23 4.02 -6.28 17.54
C LYS A 23 5.38 -5.77 17.08
N LEU A 24 5.58 -4.45 17.04
CA LEU A 24 6.83 -3.81 16.63
C LEU A 24 7.65 -3.38 17.83
N SER A 25 8.97 -3.31 17.67
CA SER A 25 9.85 -2.74 18.68
C SER A 25 9.61 -1.23 18.82
N PRO A 26 9.29 -0.73 20.04
CA PRO A 26 9.09 0.68 20.28
C PRO A 26 10.33 1.54 20.01
N GLY A 27 10.14 2.83 19.76
CA GLY A 27 11.20 3.80 19.52
C GLY A 27 11.86 3.73 18.15
N ILE A 28 11.53 2.72 17.34
CA ILE A 28 12.09 2.53 15.99
C ILE A 28 11.21 3.23 14.94
N LEU A 29 11.85 3.90 13.99
CA LEU A 29 11.21 4.42 12.79
C LEU A 29 10.95 3.28 11.81
N TYR A 30 9.69 3.03 11.50
CA TYR A 30 9.26 2.05 10.50
C TYR A 30 8.81 2.73 9.22
N GLN A 31 9.05 2.04 8.11
CA GLN A 31 8.49 2.35 6.80
C GLN A 31 7.49 1.28 6.37
N VAL A 32 6.39 1.72 5.78
CA VAL A 32 5.30 0.88 5.28
C VAL A 32 5.24 0.98 3.76
N ARG A 33 5.29 -0.18 3.09
CA ARG A 33 5.40 -0.28 1.62
C ARG A 33 4.54 -1.43 1.09
N PHE A 34 3.87 -1.23 -0.05
CA PHE A 34 3.31 -2.32 -0.84
C PHE A 34 4.33 -2.84 -1.84
N TYR A 35 4.34 -4.16 -2.06
CA TYR A 35 5.02 -4.79 -3.20
C TYR A 35 4.00 -5.12 -4.27
N VAL A 36 4.17 -4.52 -5.45
CA VAL A 36 3.23 -4.68 -6.56
C VAL A 36 3.97 -4.87 -7.88
N VAL A 37 3.29 -5.43 -8.86
CA VAL A 37 3.71 -5.44 -10.26
C VAL A 37 2.48 -5.24 -11.15
N LEU A 38 2.62 -4.49 -12.24
CA LEU A 38 1.65 -4.53 -13.33
C LEU A 38 2.13 -5.54 -14.35
N LYS A 39 1.27 -6.49 -14.71
CA LYS A 39 1.52 -7.41 -15.82
C LYS A 39 1.57 -6.64 -17.13
N ASP A 40 2.19 -7.22 -18.14
CA ASP A 40 2.22 -6.64 -19.50
C ASP A 40 0.82 -6.42 -20.08
N SER A 41 -0.16 -7.22 -19.62
CA SER A 41 -1.58 -7.09 -19.99
C SER A 41 -2.35 -6.07 -19.14
N ALA A 42 -1.69 -5.31 -18.27
CA ALA A 42 -2.34 -4.36 -17.38
C ALA A 42 -2.88 -3.15 -18.16
N GLN A 43 -4.05 -2.67 -17.74
CA GLN A 43 -4.77 -1.56 -18.39
C GLN A 43 -5.51 -0.74 -17.33
N GLY A 44 -5.73 0.55 -17.60
CA GLY A 44 -6.54 1.43 -16.74
C GLY A 44 -5.78 2.08 -15.58
N TRP A 45 -4.46 2.25 -15.71
CA TRP A 45 -3.56 2.76 -14.66
C TRP A 45 -3.00 4.16 -14.95
N GLU A 46 -3.64 4.89 -15.87
CA GLU A 46 -3.25 6.25 -16.28
C GLU A 46 -3.52 7.28 -15.18
N LEU A 47 -4.55 7.03 -14.36
CA LEU A 47 -4.86 7.84 -13.19
C LEU A 47 -4.10 7.34 -11.96
N PRO A 48 -3.58 8.25 -11.12
CA PRO A 48 -2.87 7.87 -9.92
C PRO A 48 -3.84 7.25 -8.89
N ILE A 49 -3.33 6.25 -8.17
CA ILE A 49 -4.02 5.61 -7.06
C ILE A 49 -3.74 6.36 -5.75
N ASN A 50 -4.58 6.18 -4.75
CA ASN A 50 -4.32 6.65 -3.38
C ASN A 50 -3.66 5.55 -2.56
N VAL A 51 -2.70 5.93 -1.74
CA VAL A 51 -2.17 5.10 -0.65
C VAL A 51 -2.37 5.82 0.66
N ARG A 52 -2.72 5.08 1.71
CA ARG A 52 -3.07 5.65 3.00
C ARG A 52 -2.55 4.80 4.15
N LEU A 53 -1.99 5.46 5.15
CA LEU A 53 -1.65 4.92 6.46
C LEU A 53 -2.44 5.67 7.52
N VAL A 54 -3.21 4.95 8.34
CA VAL A 54 -3.90 5.48 9.51
C VAL A 54 -3.29 4.84 10.74
N LEU A 55 -2.67 5.64 11.60
CA LEU A 55 -2.02 5.17 12.83
C LEU A 55 -3.02 5.07 13.98
N PRO A 56 -2.67 4.33 15.06
CA PRO A 56 -3.39 4.42 16.32
C PRO A 56 -3.54 5.88 16.76
N GLY A 57 -4.70 6.25 17.29
CA GLY A 57 -5.05 7.65 17.59
C GLY A 57 -5.51 8.48 16.38
N GLY A 58 -5.59 7.88 15.18
CA GLY A 58 -6.26 8.46 14.02
C GLY A 58 -5.40 9.41 13.19
N LYS A 59 -4.09 9.53 13.44
CA LYS A 59 -3.18 10.29 12.57
C LYS A 59 -3.12 9.65 11.19
N LYS A 60 -3.40 10.43 10.14
CA LYS A 60 -3.48 9.96 8.76
C LYS A 60 -2.31 10.49 7.93
N GLN A 61 -1.75 9.61 7.10
CA GLN A 61 -0.86 9.95 6.00
C GLN A 61 -1.51 9.42 4.72
N GLN A 62 -1.67 10.27 3.71
CA GLN A 62 -2.25 9.88 2.44
C GLN A 62 -1.60 10.67 1.32
N HIS A 63 -1.26 9.99 0.23
CA HIS A 63 -0.80 10.63 -0.99
C HIS A 63 -1.18 9.81 -2.21
N LYS A 64 -1.01 10.42 -3.39
CA LYS A 64 -1.27 9.79 -4.68
C LYS A 64 0.02 9.20 -5.25
N VAL A 65 -0.12 8.11 -6.01
CA VAL A 65 0.99 7.42 -6.67
C VAL A 65 0.57 7.06 -8.09
N ASN A 66 1.38 7.46 -9.07
CA ASN A 66 1.22 7.01 -10.45
C ASN A 66 2.00 5.71 -10.65
N LEU A 67 1.28 4.58 -10.78
CA LEU A 67 1.92 3.28 -10.95
C LEU A 67 2.70 3.19 -12.27
N MET A 68 2.18 3.78 -13.35
CA MET A 68 2.83 3.71 -14.68
C MET A 68 4.16 4.46 -14.71
N GLU A 69 4.33 5.52 -13.92
CA GLU A 69 5.60 6.24 -13.80
C GLU A 69 6.66 5.45 -13.01
N MET A 70 6.21 4.61 -12.06
CA MET A 70 7.09 3.82 -11.19
C MET A 70 7.46 2.44 -11.77
N LEU A 71 6.70 1.95 -12.74
CA LEU A 71 6.82 0.59 -13.27
C LEU A 71 7.50 0.60 -14.63
N ARG A 72 8.84 0.55 -14.63
CA ARG A 72 9.59 0.40 -15.88
C ARG A 72 9.76 -1.06 -16.32
N VAL A 73 9.93 -2.01 -15.40
CA VAL A 73 9.77 -3.49 -15.58
C VAL A 73 9.80 -4.15 -14.19
N GLY A 74 8.90 -5.09 -13.88
CA GLY A 74 9.02 -5.99 -12.72
C GLY A 74 8.39 -5.50 -11.41
N TRP A 75 8.83 -6.08 -10.27
CA TRP A 75 8.34 -5.73 -8.95
C TRP A 75 8.73 -4.30 -8.55
N THR A 76 7.73 -3.50 -8.20
CA THR A 76 7.88 -2.13 -7.70
C THR A 76 7.42 -2.02 -6.26
N VAL A 77 8.06 -1.09 -5.55
CA VAL A 77 7.76 -0.75 -4.17
C VAL A 77 6.95 0.54 -4.16
N VAL A 78 5.72 0.47 -3.66
CA VAL A 78 4.88 1.65 -3.47
C VAL A 78 4.99 2.10 -2.01
N PRO A 79 5.60 3.26 -1.71
CA PRO A 79 5.65 3.78 -0.36
C PRO A 79 4.26 4.22 0.09
N VAL A 80 3.91 3.94 1.35
CA VAL A 80 2.63 4.36 1.95
C VAL A 80 2.85 5.44 3.00
N GLY A 81 3.87 5.29 3.82
CA GLY A 81 4.18 6.22 4.90
C GLY A 81 5.20 5.66 5.88
N GLU A 82 5.54 6.48 6.85
CA GLU A 82 6.54 6.18 7.88
C GLU A 82 6.03 6.58 9.25
N PHE A 83 6.41 5.86 10.30
CA PHE A 83 6.01 6.19 11.66
C PHE A 83 6.99 5.63 12.68
N VAL A 84 7.11 6.31 13.82
CA VAL A 84 7.83 5.78 14.98
C VAL A 84 6.87 4.94 15.80
N ALA A 85 7.24 3.69 16.11
CA ALA A 85 6.42 2.85 16.97
C ALA A 85 6.44 3.38 18.42
N GLY A 86 5.29 3.78 18.94
CA GLY A 86 5.17 4.31 20.31
C GLY A 86 5.14 3.20 21.37
N GLU A 87 5.70 3.48 22.55
CA GLU A 87 5.65 2.56 23.69
C GLU A 87 4.25 2.46 24.33
N LYS A 88 3.49 3.57 24.34
CA LYS A 88 2.20 3.68 25.04
C LYS A 88 1.01 3.91 24.11
N ASP A 89 1.28 4.35 22.88
CA ASP A 89 0.26 4.68 21.87
C ASP A 89 0.09 3.54 20.84
N GLY A 90 0.32 2.30 21.28
CA GLY A 90 0.18 1.11 20.44
C GLY A 90 -1.28 0.78 20.15
N GLY A 91 -1.54 0.23 18.97
CA GLY A 91 -2.88 -0.17 18.56
C GLY A 91 -2.94 -0.66 17.12
N GLU A 92 -4.14 -0.78 16.58
CA GLU A 92 -4.33 -1.17 15.20
C GLU A 92 -4.06 0.01 14.25
N MET A 93 -3.14 -0.18 13.31
CA MET A 93 -2.99 0.69 12.15
C MET A 93 -3.71 0.12 10.95
N GLU A 94 -4.21 1.00 10.08
CA GLU A 94 -4.82 0.66 8.81
C GLU A 94 -3.94 1.10 7.64
N ILE A 95 -3.78 0.21 6.67
CA ILE A 95 -2.95 0.40 5.48
C ILE A 95 -3.86 0.17 4.27
N SER A 96 -3.94 1.13 3.37
CA SER A 96 -4.83 1.03 2.21
C SER A 96 -4.16 1.44 0.91
N LEU A 97 -4.58 0.80 -0.17
CA LEU A 97 -4.31 1.15 -1.56
C LEU A 97 -5.66 1.17 -2.30
N PHE A 98 -6.06 2.31 -2.86
CA PHE A 98 -7.41 2.44 -3.43
C PHE A 98 -7.55 3.51 -4.52
N GLU A 99 -8.56 3.33 -5.36
CA GLU A 99 -9.01 4.28 -6.38
C GLU A 99 -10.50 4.00 -6.66
N TYR A 100 -11.38 4.96 -6.34
CA TYR A 100 -12.83 4.81 -6.44
C TYR A 100 -13.48 5.83 -7.39
N ASP A 101 -12.80 6.94 -7.67
CA ASP A 101 -13.41 8.13 -8.25
C ASP A 101 -13.13 8.26 -9.75
N GLY A 102 -12.12 7.57 -10.26
CA GLY A 102 -11.66 7.70 -11.65
C GLY A 102 -12.54 7.03 -12.69
N GLY A 103 -13.50 6.17 -12.28
CA GLY A 103 -14.45 5.48 -13.18
C GLY A 103 -13.83 4.53 -14.22
N THR A 104 -12.50 4.48 -14.29
CA THR A 104 -11.73 3.74 -15.30
C THR A 104 -11.61 2.28 -14.88
N TRP A 105 -11.91 1.37 -15.80
CA TRP A 105 -11.75 -0.07 -15.59
C TRP A 105 -10.27 -0.45 -15.55
N LYS A 106 -9.87 -1.21 -14.53
CA LYS A 106 -8.49 -1.58 -14.23
C LYS A 106 -8.32 -3.08 -14.18
N GLN A 107 -7.18 -3.56 -14.65
CA GLN A 107 -6.80 -4.98 -14.57
C GLN A 107 -5.29 -5.18 -14.53
N GLY A 108 -4.85 -6.36 -14.09
CA GLY A 108 -3.46 -6.81 -14.23
C GLY A 108 -2.50 -6.32 -13.15
N LEU A 109 -2.99 -5.67 -12.09
CA LEU A 109 -2.22 -5.42 -10.88
C LEU A 109 -2.07 -6.70 -10.07
N VAL A 110 -0.85 -7.06 -9.73
CA VAL A 110 -0.53 -8.14 -8.81
C VAL A 110 0.08 -7.55 -7.55
N ILE A 111 -0.41 -7.97 -6.39
CA ILE A 111 0.06 -7.56 -5.08
C ILE A 111 0.75 -8.75 -4.41
N GLY A 112 2.01 -8.56 -4.03
CA GLY A 112 2.80 -9.53 -3.27
C GLY A 112 2.70 -9.36 -1.76
N GLY A 113 2.15 -8.23 -1.30
CA GLY A 113 1.87 -7.97 0.11
C GLY A 113 2.37 -6.61 0.58
N ILE A 114 2.46 -6.48 1.90
CA ILE A 114 2.89 -5.27 2.61
C ILE A 114 4.18 -5.59 3.39
N ALA A 115 5.18 -4.73 3.29
CA ALA A 115 6.30 -4.71 4.23
C ALA A 115 6.14 -3.57 5.23
N ILE A 116 6.36 -3.93 6.50
CA ILE A 116 6.57 -3.03 7.62
C ILE A 116 7.96 -3.35 8.14
N LYS A 117 8.92 -2.45 7.93
CA LYS A 117 10.34 -2.68 8.26
C LYS A 117 10.93 -1.47 8.95
N PRO A 118 11.91 -1.65 9.86
CA PRO A 118 12.73 -0.54 10.32
C PRO A 118 13.30 0.24 9.12
N LYS A 119 13.33 1.56 9.25
CA LYS A 119 14.03 2.45 8.33
C LYS A 119 15.42 2.67 8.90
N GLU A 120 16.43 2.18 8.18
CA GLU A 120 17.84 2.50 8.44
C GLU A 120 18.10 4.00 8.28
#